data_AF-Q1DEB6-F1
#
_entry.id   AF-Q1DEB6-F1
#
_cell.length_a   1.000
_cell.length_b   1.000
_cell.length_c   1.000
_cell.angle_alpha   90.00
_cell.angle_beta   90.00
_cell.angle_gamma   90.00
#
_symmetry.space_group_name_H-M   'P 1'
#
loop_
_entity.id
_entity.type
_entity.pdbx_description
1 polymer ?
#
loop_
_entity_poly.entity_id
_entity_poly.type
_entity_poly.pdbx_seq_one_letter_code
_entity_poly.pdbx_strand_id
1 'polypeptide(L)'
;MTWRRGLLVTACLLGAAPVVAQGTAAKAPAASPAQPEASARPRFAWPRVQVIDTVESNEIVEAGGIPVALRAVHAKERMDDLVQRFADAFIQAGLHLPPGHEQPQLASGAVMLTAIDGHRGITYTVIFQPQPDRTTLMYLGEANHALRRDPAAAGDFAPMPPQASQVLRVNSESSRTLAFHVPLSGEAVDAFYAQALTRAGWRLEEGETSFYVRTGEELRVVHEPGEGNQRAVVLVYRGGRSVPPPPPGPAAVVR
;
A
#
# COMPACT_ATOMS: atom_id res chain seq x y z
N MET A 1 -49.83 24.54 -14.65
CA MET A 1 -50.87 24.00 -13.72
C MET A 1 -50.44 24.33 -12.31
N THR A 2 -51.09 25.33 -11.70
CA THR A 2 -50.77 25.89 -10.37
C THR A 2 -52.08 26.05 -9.61
N TRP A 3 -52.22 25.39 -8.46
CA TRP A 3 -53.35 25.54 -7.52
C TRP A 3 -52.73 25.64 -6.12
N ARG A 4 -52.65 26.84 -5.51
CA ARG A 4 -53.64 27.65 -4.76
C ARG A 4 -53.96 27.15 -3.34
N ARG A 5 -53.81 28.12 -2.42
CA ARG A 5 -53.97 28.14 -0.96
C ARG A 5 -55.44 28.05 -0.49
N GLY A 6 -55.63 27.70 0.78
CA GLY A 6 -56.81 28.01 1.62
C GLY A 6 -56.72 27.20 2.93
N LEU A 7 -56.24 27.73 4.06
CA LEU A 7 -56.73 28.73 5.02
C LEU A 7 -57.91 28.25 5.91
N LEU A 8 -57.60 28.28 7.21
CA LEU A 8 -58.30 27.89 8.44
C LEU A 8 -59.71 28.49 8.66
N VAL A 9 -60.52 27.74 9.44
CA VAL A 9 -61.61 28.23 10.32
C VAL A 9 -61.58 27.36 11.60
N THR A 10 -61.15 27.84 12.77
CA THR A 10 -61.87 28.56 13.87
C THR A 10 -62.79 27.67 14.73
N ALA A 11 -62.54 27.62 16.05
CA ALA A 11 -63.46 28.07 17.12
C ALA A 11 -63.45 27.23 18.43
N CYS A 12 -63.30 27.95 19.55
CA CYS A 12 -63.98 27.80 20.87
C CYS A 12 -63.66 26.58 21.76
N LEU A 13 -63.63 26.63 23.11
CA LEU A 13 -63.85 27.65 24.17
C LEU A 13 -63.47 27.00 25.54
N LEU A 14 -63.09 27.82 26.54
CA LEU A 14 -63.16 27.62 28.03
C LEU A 14 -62.31 26.47 28.63
N GLY A 15 -61.64 26.56 29.77
CA GLY A 15 -61.57 27.49 30.90
C GLY A 15 -60.96 26.73 32.11
N ALA A 16 -60.50 27.48 33.13
CA ALA A 16 -60.02 27.06 34.47
C ALA A 16 -58.51 26.70 34.66
N ALA A 17 -57.83 27.57 35.43
CA ALA A 17 -56.72 27.26 36.34
C ALA A 17 -57.30 27.30 37.80
N PRO A 18 -56.59 26.97 38.92
CA PRO A 18 -55.14 26.74 39.11
C PRO A 18 -54.82 25.58 40.11
N VAL A 19 -53.54 25.51 40.56
CA VAL A 19 -53.03 25.02 41.88
C VAL A 19 -52.00 23.86 41.84
N VAL A 20 -50.74 24.30 42.04
CA VAL A 20 -49.66 23.80 42.92
C VAL A 20 -48.94 22.46 42.63
N ALA A 21 -47.69 22.66 42.17
CA ALA A 21 -46.41 22.03 42.56
C ALA A 21 -46.26 20.50 42.59
N GLN A 22 -45.31 19.98 41.80
CA GLN A 22 -43.99 19.56 42.30
C GLN A 22 -43.14 19.02 41.12
N GLY A 23 -41.83 19.20 41.21
CA GLY A 23 -40.91 19.15 40.08
C GLY A 23 -40.74 17.79 39.39
N THR A 24 -40.17 17.85 38.19
CA THR A 24 -39.19 16.88 37.69
C THR A 24 -38.49 17.44 36.46
N ALA A 25 -37.16 17.31 36.51
CA ALA A 25 -36.13 17.42 35.48
C ALA A 25 -36.53 17.75 34.02
N ALA A 26 -35.83 18.74 33.48
CA ALA A 26 -35.73 19.07 32.07
C ALA A 26 -35.40 17.82 31.21
N LYS A 27 -36.27 17.51 30.25
CA LYS A 27 -36.07 16.48 29.24
C LYS A 27 -35.23 17.05 28.10
N ALA A 28 -33.96 16.65 28.05
CA ALA A 28 -33.05 16.91 26.95
C ALA A 28 -33.59 16.32 25.63
N PRO A 29 -33.31 16.95 24.47
CA PRO A 29 -33.77 16.46 23.18
C PRO A 29 -33.14 15.10 22.86
N ALA A 30 -33.98 14.19 22.36
CA ALA A 30 -33.65 12.82 22.06
C ALA A 30 -32.48 12.72 21.07
N ALA A 31 -31.43 12.03 21.49
CA ALA A 31 -30.36 11.59 20.62
C ALA A 31 -30.94 10.67 19.54
N SER A 32 -30.66 10.98 18.27
CA SER A 32 -30.79 10.00 17.18
C SER A 32 -30.03 8.74 17.56
N PRO A 33 -30.59 7.54 17.36
CA PRO A 33 -29.85 6.31 17.58
C PRO A 33 -28.61 6.33 16.67
N ALA A 34 -27.44 6.34 17.30
CA ALA A 34 -26.18 6.16 16.62
C ALA A 34 -26.26 4.88 15.79
N GLN A 35 -25.95 4.99 14.50
CA GLN A 35 -25.69 3.83 13.66
C GLN A 35 -24.71 2.90 14.40
N PRO A 36 -24.99 1.59 14.47
CA PRO A 36 -24.06 0.64 15.06
C PRO A 36 -22.69 0.80 14.40
N GLU A 37 -21.66 0.98 15.24
CA GLU A 37 -20.27 1.06 14.83
C GLU A 37 -19.97 -0.03 13.80
N ALA A 38 -19.34 0.38 12.70
CA ALA A 38 -18.89 -0.52 11.64
C ALA A 38 -18.07 -1.67 12.25
N SER A 39 -18.67 -2.86 12.29
CA SER A 39 -18.07 -4.19 12.50
C SER A 39 -16.74 -4.22 13.27
N ALA A 40 -16.82 -4.42 14.59
CA ALA A 40 -15.68 -4.62 15.48
C ALA A 40 -14.99 -6.00 15.33
N ARG A 41 -14.79 -6.50 14.10
CA ARG A 41 -13.95 -7.69 13.89
C ARG A 41 -12.52 -7.34 14.34
N PRO A 42 -11.82 -8.14 15.17
CA PRO A 42 -10.44 -7.84 15.53
C PRO A 42 -9.55 -7.70 14.29
N ARG A 43 -8.55 -6.81 14.33
CA ARG A 43 -7.52 -6.76 13.28
C ARG A 43 -6.79 -8.09 13.23
N PHE A 44 -6.43 -8.52 12.01
CA PHE A 44 -5.66 -9.73 11.83
C PHE A 44 -4.36 -9.66 12.64
N ALA A 45 -4.10 -10.72 13.40
CA ALA A 45 -2.85 -10.89 14.11
C ALA A 45 -2.04 -11.97 13.40
N TRP A 46 -0.83 -11.62 13.03
CA TRP A 46 0.06 -12.55 12.35
C TRP A 46 0.38 -13.77 13.22
N PRO A 47 0.45 -14.98 12.62
CA PRO A 47 0.83 -16.19 13.34
C PRO A 47 2.17 -16.07 14.04
N ARG A 48 2.29 -16.74 15.20
CA ARG A 48 3.58 -16.89 15.89
C ARG A 48 4.44 -17.94 15.17
N VAL A 49 5.74 -17.69 15.12
CA VAL A 49 6.75 -18.59 14.53
C VAL A 49 7.93 -18.74 15.48
N GLN A 50 8.73 -19.79 15.30
CA GLN A 50 9.97 -19.99 16.05
C GLN A 50 11.08 -19.17 15.41
N VAL A 51 11.26 -17.95 15.90
CA VAL A 51 12.19 -17.00 15.32
C VAL A 51 13.65 -17.38 15.63
N ILE A 52 14.51 -17.38 14.61
CA ILE A 52 15.97 -17.38 14.71
C ILE A 52 16.44 -15.95 14.98
N ASP A 53 15.97 -15.03 14.14
CA ASP A 53 16.26 -13.61 14.20
C ASP A 53 15.04 -12.79 13.76
N THR A 54 14.75 -11.72 14.50
CA THR A 54 13.75 -10.72 14.07
C THR A 54 14.52 -9.54 13.55
N VAL A 55 14.59 -9.39 12.23
CA VAL A 55 15.05 -8.13 11.66
C VAL A 55 13.89 -7.16 11.76
N GLU A 56 13.82 -6.41 12.87
CA GLU A 56 12.91 -5.27 13.04
C GLU A 56 13.31 -4.13 12.08
N SER A 57 13.08 -4.33 10.78
CA SER A 57 12.81 -3.21 9.90
C SER A 57 11.30 -3.07 9.84
N ASN A 58 10.72 -2.31 10.77
CA ASN A 58 9.34 -1.82 10.64
C ASN A 58 9.36 -0.64 9.68
N GLU A 59 9.56 -0.94 8.39
CA GLU A 59 9.63 0.09 7.36
C GLU A 59 8.23 0.31 6.77
N ILE A 60 7.84 1.57 6.62
CA ILE A 60 6.70 1.91 5.77
C ILE A 60 7.24 2.11 4.37
N VAL A 61 6.89 1.19 3.48
CA VAL A 61 7.24 1.22 2.07
C VAL A 61 6.02 1.67 1.28
N GLU A 62 6.15 2.67 0.41
CA GLU A 62 5.05 3.10 -0.45
C GLU A 62 5.11 2.34 -1.78
N ALA A 63 4.20 1.40 -2.02
CA ALA A 63 4.10 0.60 -3.23
C ALA A 63 2.90 1.06 -4.08
N GLY A 64 3.15 1.64 -5.25
CA GLY A 64 2.10 2.17 -6.12
C GLY A 64 1.22 3.20 -5.43
N GLY A 65 1.82 4.04 -4.56
CA GLY A 65 1.13 5.03 -3.75
C GLY A 65 0.44 4.47 -2.50
N ILE A 66 0.49 3.15 -2.26
CA ILE A 66 -0.12 2.51 -1.09
C ILE A 66 0.96 2.31 -0.02
N PRO A 67 0.79 2.84 1.21
CA PRO A 67 1.72 2.56 2.30
C PRO A 67 1.58 1.10 2.75
N VAL A 68 2.72 0.42 2.82
CA VAL A 68 2.88 -0.97 3.22
C VAL A 68 3.76 -1.00 4.46
N ALA A 69 3.22 -1.44 5.59
CA ALA A 69 4.04 -1.77 6.75
C ALA A 69 4.69 -3.12 6.51
N LEU A 70 6.00 -3.11 6.28
CA LEU A 70 6.79 -4.31 6.00
C LEU A 70 7.62 -4.68 7.22
N ARG A 71 7.80 -5.99 7.44
CA ARG A 71 8.72 -6.54 8.45
C ARG A 71 9.31 -7.86 7.98
N ALA A 72 10.57 -8.10 8.31
CA ALA A 72 11.26 -9.34 7.99
C ALA A 72 11.38 -10.24 9.23
N VAL A 73 11.15 -11.53 9.05
CA VAL A 73 11.20 -12.54 10.12
C VAL A 73 11.96 -13.76 9.62
N HIS A 74 13.03 -14.15 10.31
CA HIS A 74 13.77 -15.37 10.00
C HIS A 74 13.31 -16.49 10.91
N ALA A 75 12.58 -17.46 10.36
CA ALA A 75 11.96 -18.56 11.09
C ALA A 75 12.80 -19.85 11.00
N LYS A 76 12.85 -20.62 12.09
CA LYS A 76 13.48 -21.96 12.15
C LYS A 76 12.72 -22.98 11.33
N GLU A 77 11.43 -22.77 11.16
CA GLU A 77 10.55 -23.70 10.46
C GLU A 77 10.78 -23.71 8.95
N ARG A 78 10.41 -24.84 8.34
CA ARG A 78 10.43 -25.03 6.90
C ARG A 78 9.27 -24.29 6.26
N MET A 79 9.46 -23.88 5.01
CA MET A 79 8.47 -23.12 4.25
C MET A 79 7.10 -23.81 4.17
N ASP A 80 7.06 -25.12 3.88
CA ASP A 80 5.80 -25.85 3.69
C ASP A 80 4.89 -25.78 4.93
N ASP A 81 5.47 -25.90 6.13
CA ASP A 81 4.74 -25.81 7.40
C ASP A 81 4.21 -24.40 7.66
N LEU A 82 4.96 -23.38 7.23
CA LEU A 82 4.63 -21.98 7.41
C LEU A 82 3.53 -21.54 6.42
N VAL A 83 3.61 -21.95 5.16
CA VAL A 83 2.62 -21.63 4.12
C VAL A 83 1.23 -22.07 4.58
N GLN A 84 1.08 -23.33 5.01
CA GLN A 84 -0.22 -23.84 5.47
C GLN A 84 -0.71 -23.08 6.71
N ARG A 85 0.15 -22.86 7.71
CA ARG A 85 -0.21 -22.14 8.95
C ARG A 85 -0.72 -20.74 8.67
N PHE A 86 -0.11 -20.01 7.75
CA PHE A 86 -0.52 -18.66 7.39
C PHE A 86 -1.81 -18.66 6.57
N ALA A 87 -1.97 -19.59 5.63
CA ALA A 87 -3.23 -19.76 4.90
C ALA A 87 -4.39 -20.04 5.88
N ASP A 88 -4.21 -20.97 6.82
CA ASP A 88 -5.21 -21.28 7.85
C ASP A 88 -5.55 -20.06 8.70
N ALA A 89 -4.55 -19.29 9.13
CA ALA A 89 -4.77 -18.09 9.93
C ALA A 89 -5.56 -17.01 9.17
N PHE A 90 -5.28 -16.80 7.88
CA PHE A 90 -6.04 -15.87 7.05
C PHE A 90 -7.51 -16.30 6.92
N ILE A 91 -7.74 -17.59 6.66
CA ILE A 91 -9.08 -18.16 6.54
C ILE A 91 -9.84 -18.05 7.87
N GLN A 92 -9.19 -18.38 9.00
CA GLN A 92 -9.77 -18.29 10.34
C GLN A 92 -10.12 -16.86 10.74
N ALA A 93 -9.33 -15.88 10.29
CA ALA A 93 -9.64 -14.46 10.46
C ALA A 93 -10.76 -13.95 9.52
N GLY A 94 -11.28 -14.83 8.66
CA GLY A 94 -12.32 -14.54 7.69
C GLY A 94 -11.86 -13.58 6.61
N LEU A 95 -10.57 -13.58 6.29
CA LEU A 95 -10.01 -12.85 5.16
C LEU A 95 -10.24 -13.65 3.88
N HIS A 96 -10.41 -12.96 2.76
CA HIS A 96 -10.46 -13.61 1.46
C HIS A 96 -9.04 -13.96 1.01
N LEU A 97 -8.77 -15.25 0.82
CA LEU A 97 -7.52 -15.75 0.26
C LEU A 97 -7.80 -16.27 -1.15
N PRO A 98 -7.35 -15.59 -2.22
CA PRO A 98 -7.52 -16.07 -3.58
C PRO A 98 -6.84 -17.43 -3.77
N PRO A 99 -7.35 -18.31 -4.66
CA PRO A 99 -6.67 -19.55 -5.05
C PRO A 99 -5.24 -19.27 -5.55
N GLY A 100 -4.31 -20.21 -5.32
CA GLY A 100 -2.90 -20.00 -5.65
C GLY A 100 -2.61 -19.63 -7.11
N HIS A 101 -3.42 -20.09 -8.06
CA HIS A 101 -3.28 -19.75 -9.48
C HIS A 101 -3.71 -18.31 -9.83
N GLU A 102 -4.44 -17.64 -8.93
CA GLU A 102 -4.84 -16.25 -9.05
C GLU A 102 -3.90 -15.31 -8.29
N GLN A 103 -3.01 -15.86 -7.46
CA GLN A 103 -2.05 -15.08 -6.70
C GLN A 103 -0.78 -14.86 -7.52
N PRO A 104 -0.40 -13.59 -7.78
CA PRO A 104 0.87 -13.29 -8.45
C PRO A 104 2.03 -13.95 -7.70
N GLN A 105 2.99 -14.53 -8.42
CA GLN A 105 4.23 -15.05 -7.85
C GLN A 105 5.38 -14.22 -8.41
N LEU A 106 5.71 -13.13 -7.72
CA LEU A 106 6.59 -12.08 -8.24
C LEU A 106 8.09 -12.38 -8.09
N ALA A 107 8.46 -13.48 -7.45
CA ALA A 107 9.85 -13.88 -7.24
C ALA A 107 10.04 -15.38 -7.48
N SER A 108 11.00 -15.73 -8.35
CA SER A 108 11.39 -17.11 -8.58
C SER A 108 11.98 -17.72 -7.31
N GLY A 109 11.55 -18.94 -6.96
CA GLY A 109 12.00 -19.64 -5.75
C GLY A 109 11.40 -19.12 -4.44
N ALA A 110 10.46 -18.17 -4.49
CA ALA A 110 9.68 -17.73 -3.34
C ALA A 110 8.22 -18.18 -3.48
N VAL A 111 7.52 -18.27 -2.35
CA VAL A 111 6.07 -18.48 -2.30
C VAL A 111 5.42 -17.24 -1.71
N MET A 112 4.42 -16.68 -2.39
CA MET A 112 3.66 -15.54 -1.89
C MET A 112 2.22 -15.95 -1.55
N LEU A 113 1.76 -15.58 -0.35
CA LEU A 113 0.35 -15.61 0.05
C LEU A 113 -0.16 -14.20 0.31
N THR A 114 -1.29 -13.85 -0.28
CA THR A 114 -1.94 -12.54 -0.13
C THR A 114 -3.40 -12.72 0.26
N ALA A 115 -3.78 -12.21 1.43
CA ALA A 115 -5.14 -12.21 1.93
C ALA A 115 -5.73 -10.79 1.96
N ILE A 116 -7.04 -10.70 1.70
CA ILE A 116 -7.76 -9.44 1.52
C ILE A 116 -8.81 -9.30 2.63
N ASP A 117 -8.69 -8.22 3.40
CA ASP A 117 -9.77 -7.70 4.25
C ASP A 117 -10.60 -6.70 3.42
N GLY A 118 -11.61 -7.23 2.73
CA GLY A 118 -12.49 -6.42 1.88
C GLY A 118 -13.31 -5.37 2.64
N HIS A 119 -13.51 -5.54 3.95
CA HIS A 119 -14.24 -4.57 4.76
C HIS A 119 -13.38 -3.35 5.10
N ARG A 120 -12.10 -3.57 5.37
CA ARG A 120 -11.16 -2.50 5.75
C ARG A 120 -10.36 -1.95 4.58
N GLY A 121 -10.39 -2.61 3.42
CA GLY A 121 -9.49 -2.29 2.32
C GLY A 121 -8.03 -2.50 2.71
N ILE A 122 -7.74 -3.56 3.47
CA ILE A 122 -6.38 -3.92 3.87
C ILE A 122 -5.99 -5.23 3.20
N THR A 123 -4.77 -5.29 2.67
CA THR A 123 -4.18 -6.52 2.15
C THR A 123 -3.02 -6.94 3.02
N TYR A 124 -2.98 -8.22 3.38
CA TYR A 124 -1.91 -8.84 4.13
C TYR A 124 -1.15 -9.79 3.19
N THR A 125 0.14 -9.56 3.01
CA THR A 125 0.99 -10.38 2.15
C THR A 125 2.10 -11.00 2.97
N VAL A 126 2.37 -12.28 2.77
CA VAL A 126 3.58 -12.94 3.24
C VAL A 126 4.34 -13.51 2.05
N ILE A 127 5.63 -13.22 1.98
CA ILE A 127 6.55 -13.81 1.01
C ILE A 127 7.49 -14.74 1.78
N PHE A 128 7.50 -16.02 1.43
CA PHE A 128 8.37 -17.03 1.99
C PHE A 128 9.55 -17.28 1.05
N GLN A 129 10.76 -17.18 1.59
CA GLN A 129 12.02 -17.47 0.89
C GLN A 129 12.76 -18.58 1.62
N PRO A 130 12.83 -19.80 1.05
CA PRO A 130 13.57 -20.90 1.66
C PRO A 130 15.07 -20.59 1.68
N GLN A 131 15.73 -20.93 2.79
CA GLN A 131 17.17 -20.75 2.96
C GLN A 131 17.92 -22.09 2.79
N PRO A 132 19.22 -22.07 2.44
CA PRO A 132 20.02 -23.29 2.26
C PRO A 132 20.10 -24.18 3.51
N ASP A 133 20.00 -23.60 4.71
CA ASP A 133 20.02 -24.29 6.00
C ASP A 133 18.65 -24.85 6.42
N ARG A 134 17.67 -24.86 5.50
CA ARG A 134 16.28 -25.31 5.68
C ARG A 134 15.43 -24.42 6.59
N THR A 135 15.92 -23.24 6.94
CA THR A 135 15.13 -22.19 7.60
C THR A 135 14.36 -21.39 6.55
N THR A 136 13.50 -20.48 7.00
CA THR A 136 12.67 -19.67 6.09
C THR A 136 12.76 -18.20 6.45
N LEU A 137 13.15 -17.36 5.49
CA LEU A 137 13.01 -15.92 5.60
C LEU A 137 11.62 -15.52 5.14
N MET A 138 10.92 -14.71 5.93
CA MET A 138 9.58 -14.24 5.64
C MET A 138 9.54 -12.72 5.60
N TYR A 139 8.85 -12.17 4.61
CA TYR A 139 8.49 -10.75 4.57
C TYR A 139 6.99 -10.61 4.78
N LEU A 140 6.58 -9.93 5.85
CA LEU A 140 5.19 -9.73 6.22
C LEU A 140 4.81 -8.28 5.91
N GLY A 141 3.91 -8.10 4.95
CA GLY A 141 3.44 -6.80 4.50
C GLY A 141 1.97 -6.57 4.87
N GLU A 142 1.66 -5.38 5.35
CA GLU A 142 0.29 -4.90 5.49
C GLU A 142 0.10 -3.62 4.67
N ALA A 143 -0.73 -3.68 3.64
CA ALA A 143 -1.04 -2.57 2.76
C ALA A 143 -2.43 -2.01 3.07
N ASN A 144 -2.53 -0.71 3.40
CA ASN A 144 -3.81 -0.05 3.62
C ASN A 144 -4.21 0.77 2.38
N HIS A 145 -5.13 0.24 1.59
CA HIS A 145 -5.58 0.84 0.33
C HIS A 145 -6.37 2.13 0.52
N ALA A 146 -6.97 2.34 1.71
CA ALA A 146 -7.65 3.59 2.03
C ALA A 146 -6.69 4.79 2.14
N LEU A 147 -5.38 4.53 2.30
CA LEU A 147 -4.34 5.55 2.39
C LEU A 147 -3.61 5.78 1.06
N ARG A 148 -4.13 5.23 -0.05
CA ARG A 148 -3.50 5.35 -1.37
C ARG A 148 -3.33 6.81 -1.78
N ARG A 149 -2.11 7.16 -2.17
CA ARG A 149 -1.72 8.44 -2.75
C ARG A 149 -1.53 8.31 -4.25
N ASP A 150 -1.53 9.44 -4.95
CA ASP A 150 -1.17 9.48 -6.36
C ASP A 150 0.31 9.08 -6.54
N PRO A 151 0.62 7.95 -7.21
CA PRO A 151 2.00 7.48 -7.38
C PRO A 151 2.86 8.44 -8.21
N ALA A 152 2.24 9.28 -9.05
CA ALA A 152 2.95 10.23 -9.90
C ALA A 152 3.40 11.47 -9.12
N ALA A 153 2.82 11.75 -7.96
CA ALA A 153 3.14 12.94 -7.17
C ALA A 153 4.59 12.94 -6.63
N ALA A 154 5.21 11.77 -6.47
CA ALA A 154 6.60 11.63 -6.02
C ALA A 154 7.65 11.86 -7.13
N GLY A 155 7.22 11.95 -8.39
CA GLY A 155 8.10 12.01 -9.56
C GLY A 155 8.93 10.73 -9.76
N ASP A 156 9.46 10.55 -10.97
CA ASP A 156 10.37 9.43 -11.28
C ASP A 156 11.82 9.83 -11.03
N PHE A 157 12.58 8.96 -10.36
CA PHE A 157 14.02 9.20 -10.08
C PHE A 157 14.92 8.84 -11.28
N ALA A 158 14.36 8.20 -12.29
CA ALA A 158 15.06 7.77 -13.49
C ALA A 158 14.12 7.89 -14.71
N PRO A 159 14.67 8.14 -15.91
CA PRO A 159 13.88 8.21 -17.14
C PRO A 159 13.30 6.84 -17.48
N MET A 160 12.04 6.83 -17.94
CA MET A 160 11.41 5.62 -18.49
C MET A 160 11.38 5.67 -20.01
N PRO A 161 11.60 4.54 -20.70
CA PRO A 161 11.35 4.45 -22.13
C PRO A 161 9.89 4.82 -22.48
N PRO A 162 9.64 5.32 -23.71
CA PRO A 162 8.28 5.45 -24.19
C PRO A 162 7.59 4.07 -24.18
N GLN A 163 6.29 4.04 -23.94
CA GLN A 163 5.48 2.81 -23.86
C GLN A 163 5.81 1.90 -22.66
N ALA A 164 6.56 2.39 -21.66
CA ALA A 164 6.63 1.73 -20.37
C ALA A 164 5.20 1.52 -19.81
N SER A 165 4.92 0.31 -19.36
CA SER A 165 3.61 -0.13 -18.89
C SER A 165 3.74 -0.91 -17.60
N GLN A 166 2.63 -1.07 -16.87
CA GLN A 166 2.61 -1.75 -15.57
C GLN A 166 3.63 -1.16 -14.58
N VAL A 167 3.74 0.17 -14.54
CA VAL A 167 4.75 0.86 -13.74
C VAL A 167 4.41 0.74 -12.26
N LEU A 168 5.31 0.09 -11.52
CA LEU A 168 5.31 -0.03 -10.08
C LEU A 168 6.41 0.87 -9.50
N ARG A 169 6.01 1.72 -8.55
CA ARG A 169 6.91 2.58 -7.77
C ARG A 169 6.93 2.08 -6.36
N VAL A 170 8.12 1.83 -5.81
CA VAL A 170 8.30 1.38 -4.42
C VAL A 170 9.28 2.35 -3.77
N ASN A 171 8.80 3.17 -2.83
CA ASN A 171 9.64 4.12 -2.10
C ASN A 171 9.84 3.65 -0.67
N SER A 172 11.07 3.73 -0.19
CA SER A 172 11.53 3.34 1.13
C SER A 172 12.40 4.47 1.68
N GLU A 173 12.74 4.48 2.97
CA GLU A 173 13.58 5.55 3.54
C GLU A 173 14.99 5.55 2.92
N SER A 174 15.50 4.35 2.64
CA SER A 174 16.86 4.14 2.15
C SER A 174 16.95 3.93 0.63
N SER A 175 15.82 3.74 -0.05
CA SER A 175 15.80 3.35 -1.46
C SER A 175 14.55 3.76 -2.22
N ARG A 176 14.68 3.85 -3.54
CA ARG A 176 13.55 4.02 -4.46
C ARG A 176 13.69 2.99 -5.57
N THR A 177 12.62 2.24 -5.83
CA THR A 177 12.57 1.22 -6.86
C THR A 177 11.49 1.55 -7.87
N LEU A 178 11.83 1.40 -9.15
CA LEU A 178 10.91 1.57 -10.27
C LEU A 178 10.94 0.29 -11.10
N ALA A 179 9.81 -0.38 -11.24
CA ALA A 179 9.68 -1.59 -12.03
C ALA A 179 8.59 -1.41 -13.09
N PHE A 180 8.83 -1.88 -14.32
CA PHE A 180 7.86 -1.77 -15.41
C PHE A 180 8.17 -2.75 -16.55
N HIS A 181 7.22 -2.90 -17.47
CA HIS A 181 7.39 -3.62 -18.71
C HIS A 181 7.51 -2.68 -19.91
N VAL A 182 8.39 -3.02 -20.86
CA VAL A 182 8.61 -2.22 -22.07
C VAL A 182 8.76 -3.12 -23.31
N PRO A 183 8.18 -2.76 -24.47
CA PRO A 183 8.33 -3.52 -25.71
C PRO A 183 9.67 -3.23 -26.41
N LEU A 184 10.79 -3.42 -25.71
CA LEU A 184 12.15 -3.24 -26.24
C LEU A 184 12.96 -4.54 -26.09
N SER A 185 13.93 -4.75 -26.98
CA SER A 185 14.94 -5.81 -26.79
C SER A 185 15.87 -5.46 -25.61
N GLY A 186 16.61 -6.44 -25.09
CA GLY A 186 17.61 -6.20 -24.03
C GLY A 186 18.62 -5.13 -24.44
N GLU A 187 19.22 -5.29 -25.63
CA GLU A 187 20.17 -4.32 -26.19
C GLU A 187 19.59 -2.89 -26.32
N ALA A 188 18.31 -2.78 -26.70
CA ALA A 188 17.65 -1.48 -26.80
C ALA A 188 17.39 -0.85 -25.42
N VAL A 189 17.14 -1.66 -24.38
CA VAL A 189 17.03 -1.16 -23.00
C VAL A 189 18.39 -0.69 -22.49
N ASP A 190 19.45 -1.47 -22.71
CA ASP A 190 20.83 -1.11 -22.35
C ASP A 190 21.25 0.22 -23.02
N ALA A 191 21.04 0.34 -24.34
CA ALA A 191 21.36 1.55 -25.09
C ALA A 191 20.56 2.78 -24.62
N PHE A 192 19.27 2.59 -24.31
CA PHE A 192 18.43 3.65 -23.77
C PHE A 192 19.00 4.20 -22.46
N TYR A 193 19.34 3.32 -21.50
CA TYR A 193 19.82 3.75 -20.19
C TYR A 193 21.23 4.32 -20.24
N ALA A 194 22.13 3.72 -21.02
CA ALA A 194 23.46 4.28 -21.23
C ALA A 194 23.39 5.74 -21.71
N GLN A 195 22.50 6.03 -22.67
CA GLN A 195 22.32 7.39 -23.19
C GLN A 195 21.58 8.30 -22.21
N ALA A 196 20.47 7.84 -21.62
CA ALA A 196 19.61 8.67 -20.80
C ALA A 196 20.25 9.02 -19.45
N LEU A 197 20.93 8.06 -18.81
CA LEU A 197 21.59 8.26 -17.52
C LEU A 197 22.86 9.09 -17.66
N THR A 198 23.67 8.89 -18.72
CA THR A 198 24.83 9.74 -19.00
C THR A 198 24.43 11.20 -19.18
N ARG A 199 23.34 11.48 -19.92
CA ARG A 199 22.80 12.84 -20.06
C ARG A 199 22.30 13.43 -18.74
N ALA A 200 21.88 12.58 -17.80
CA ALA A 200 21.44 12.97 -16.47
C ALA A 200 22.59 13.01 -15.42
N GLY A 201 23.85 12.92 -15.88
CA GLY A 201 25.04 13.08 -15.03
C GLY A 201 25.43 11.83 -14.24
N TRP A 202 24.88 10.67 -14.58
CA TRP A 202 25.31 9.39 -14.04
C TRP A 202 26.52 8.85 -14.81
N ARG A 203 27.40 8.14 -14.12
CA ARG A 203 28.55 7.45 -14.72
C ARG A 203 28.41 5.95 -14.50
N LEU A 204 28.55 5.16 -15.55
CA LEU A 204 28.64 3.70 -15.42
C LEU A 204 29.93 3.35 -14.66
N GLU A 205 29.82 2.51 -13.64
CA GLU A 205 30.97 2.06 -12.85
C GLU A 205 31.87 1.12 -13.69
N GLU A 206 33.17 1.18 -13.45
CA GLU A 206 34.14 0.42 -14.24
C GLU A 206 33.95 -1.10 -14.05
N GLY A 207 33.85 -1.83 -15.15
CA GLY A 207 33.64 -3.29 -15.14
C GLY A 207 32.19 -3.73 -14.94
N GLU A 208 31.25 -2.79 -14.76
CA GLU A 208 29.83 -3.07 -14.60
C GLU A 208 29.06 -2.75 -15.89
N THR A 209 27.95 -3.45 -16.12
CA THR A 209 27.04 -3.17 -17.26
C THR A 209 25.78 -2.43 -16.86
N SER A 210 25.52 -2.36 -15.56
CA SER A 210 24.19 -2.04 -15.06
C SER A 210 24.19 -1.22 -13.76
N PHE A 211 25.38 -0.84 -13.28
CA PHE A 211 25.58 -0.07 -12.06
C PHE A 211 26.13 1.32 -12.38
N TYR A 212 25.36 2.34 -12.03
CA TYR A 212 25.64 3.73 -12.29
C TYR A 212 25.81 4.49 -10.97
N VAL A 213 26.79 5.38 -10.92
CA VAL A 213 27.10 6.19 -9.75
C VAL A 213 27.12 7.66 -10.08
N ARG A 214 26.75 8.48 -9.09
CA ARG A 214 27.06 9.91 -9.00
C ARG A 214 27.32 10.26 -7.54
N THR A 215 27.68 11.51 -7.24
CA THR A 215 28.14 11.89 -5.90
C THR A 215 27.16 11.50 -4.78
N GLY A 216 27.50 10.45 -4.01
CA GLY A 216 26.70 9.96 -2.88
C GLY A 216 25.43 9.20 -3.27
N GLU A 217 25.30 8.78 -4.53
CA GLU A 217 24.11 8.13 -5.06
C GLU A 217 24.47 6.98 -6.02
N GLU A 218 23.69 5.91 -5.92
CA GLU A 218 23.85 4.68 -6.67
C GLU A 218 22.54 4.33 -7.38
N LEU A 219 22.65 3.86 -8.61
CA LEU A 219 21.53 3.40 -9.42
C LEU A 219 21.89 2.09 -10.10
N ARG A 220 21.14 1.04 -9.81
CA ARG A 220 21.23 -0.24 -10.50
C ARG A 220 20.06 -0.39 -11.47
N VAL A 221 20.35 -0.79 -12.69
CA VAL A 221 19.36 -1.17 -13.71
C VAL A 221 19.46 -2.67 -13.89
N VAL A 222 18.34 -3.40 -13.88
CA VAL A 222 18.31 -4.84 -14.14
C VAL A 222 17.16 -5.11 -15.09
N HIS A 223 17.37 -5.98 -16.07
CA HIS A 223 16.28 -6.39 -16.95
C HIS A 223 16.38 -7.81 -17.48
N GLU A 224 15.23 -8.45 -17.61
CA GLU A 224 15.09 -9.84 -18.04
C GLU A 224 13.94 -10.01 -19.04
N PRO A 225 13.93 -11.09 -19.84
CA PRO A 225 12.79 -11.37 -20.72
C PRO A 225 11.51 -11.46 -19.89
N GLY A 226 10.48 -10.72 -20.28
CA GLY A 226 9.14 -10.79 -19.70
C GLY A 226 8.17 -11.54 -20.60
N GLU A 227 6.89 -11.53 -20.23
CA GLU A 227 5.81 -12.11 -21.04
C GLU A 227 5.54 -11.29 -22.32
N GLY A 228 4.96 -11.94 -23.33
CA GLY A 228 4.41 -11.23 -24.50
C GLY A 228 5.41 -10.40 -25.30
N ASN A 229 6.67 -10.86 -25.40
CA ASN A 229 7.77 -10.14 -26.07
C ASN A 229 8.10 -8.78 -25.44
N GLN A 230 7.80 -8.60 -24.15
CA GLN A 230 8.20 -7.45 -23.37
C GLN A 230 9.49 -7.75 -22.60
N ARG A 231 10.17 -6.69 -22.17
CA ARG A 231 11.26 -6.75 -21.19
C ARG A 231 10.75 -6.25 -19.84
N ALA A 232 10.97 -7.04 -18.80
CA ALA A 232 10.79 -6.58 -17.43
C ALA A 232 12.05 -5.80 -17.02
N VAL A 233 11.87 -4.56 -16.54
CA VAL A 233 12.96 -3.66 -16.14
C VAL A 233 12.74 -3.26 -14.69
N VAL A 234 13.79 -3.32 -13.89
CA VAL A 234 13.82 -2.90 -12.49
C VAL A 234 14.98 -1.93 -12.29
N LEU A 235 14.71 -0.78 -11.69
CA LEU A 235 15.70 0.20 -11.30
C LEU A 235 15.67 0.32 -9.79
N VAL A 236 16.85 0.28 -9.17
CA VAL A 236 17.02 0.45 -7.73
C VAL A 236 17.97 1.61 -7.50
N TYR A 237 17.43 2.68 -6.92
CA TYR A 237 18.17 3.87 -6.53
C TYR A 237 18.43 3.84 -5.02
N ARG A 238 19.64 4.19 -4.62
CA ARG A 238 20.07 4.34 -3.23
C ARG A 238 20.89 5.62 -3.07
N GLY A 239 20.71 6.32 -1.95
CA GLY A 239 21.45 7.54 -1.63
C GLY A 239 20.67 8.84 -1.84
N GLY A 240 21.31 9.98 -1.55
CA GLY A 240 20.70 11.31 -1.55
C GLY A 240 19.85 11.61 -0.29
N ARG A 241 19.82 12.87 0.16
CA ARG A 241 18.91 13.31 1.23
C ARG A 241 17.48 13.21 0.72
N SER A 242 16.59 12.56 1.47
CA SER A 242 15.15 12.67 1.25
C SER A 242 14.77 14.16 1.33
N VAL A 243 14.31 14.74 0.22
CA VAL A 243 13.72 16.08 0.24
C VAL A 243 12.28 15.89 0.75
N PRO A 244 11.92 16.41 1.94
CA PRO A 244 10.54 16.37 2.38
C PRO A 244 9.68 17.15 1.38
N PRO A 245 8.43 16.73 1.11
CA PRO A 245 7.53 17.52 0.29
C PRO A 245 7.37 18.92 0.91
N PRO A 246 7.35 20.00 0.11
CA PRO A 246 7.14 21.34 0.63
C PRO A 246 5.81 21.38 1.39
N PRO A 247 5.76 22.08 2.55
CA PRO A 247 4.52 22.20 3.31
C PRO A 247 3.42 22.80 2.42
N PRO A 248 2.15 22.38 2.58
CA PRO A 248 1.05 22.96 1.83
C PRO A 248 1.06 24.47 2.04
N GLY A 249 1.20 25.21 0.93
CA GLY A 249 1.18 26.67 0.94
C GLY A 249 -0.11 27.17 1.59
N PRO A 250 -0.08 28.34 2.25
CA PRO A 250 -1.24 28.88 2.94
C PRO A 250 -2.41 28.98 1.96
N ALA A 251 -3.54 28.35 2.33
CA ALA A 251 -4.78 28.44 1.58
C ALA A 251 -5.10 29.91 1.31
N ALA A 252 -5.22 30.27 0.04
CA ALA A 252 -5.62 31.60 -0.36
C ALA A 252 -6.99 31.90 0.27
N VAL A 253 -7.01 32.82 1.23
CA VAL A 253 -8.24 33.41 1.74
C VAL A 253 -8.82 34.23 0.60
N VAL A 254 -9.81 33.67 -0.08
CA VAL A 254 -10.67 34.42 -1.00
C VAL A 254 -11.44 35.42 -0.15
N ARG A 255 -11.15 36.71 -0.37
CA ARG A 255 -11.92 37.83 0.16
C ARG A 255 -13.04 38.19 -0.79
#